data_AF-A0A350AIL6-F1
#
_entry.id   AF-A0A350AIL6-F1
#
_cell.length_a   1.000
_cell.length_b   1.000
_cell.length_c   1.000
_cell.angle_alpha   90.00
_cell.angle_beta   90.00
_cell.angle_gamma   90.00
#
_symmetry.space_group_name_H-M   'P 1'
#
loop_
_entity.id
_entity.type
_entity.pdbx_description
1 polymer ?
#
loop_
_entity_poly.entity_id
_entity_poly.type
_entity_poly.pdbx_seq_one_letter_code
_entity_poly.pdbx_strand_id
1 'polypeptide(L)'
;GDLDMSKPASGVMSLLKKLRGSKAPSGASGQKQMTMLRRLPKILKFIPGSAQDLRAWFLTMQYWLGGSDDNIEEMVRFLIGRYANRSDWQMGTAKLPVEYPDVGLYHPALQQRITTRVADLPRPTTPKGTV
;
A
#
# COMPACT_ATOMS: atom_id res chain seq x y z
N GLY A 1 8.33 -17.51 7.18
CA GLY A 1 8.36 -16.18 7.82
C GLY A 1 8.40 -16.39 9.31
N ASP A 2 9.11 -15.54 10.03
CA ASP A 2 9.40 -15.68 11.47
C ASP A 2 8.44 -14.82 12.33
N LEU A 3 7.48 -14.14 11.68
CA LEU A 3 6.41 -13.40 12.32
C LEU A 3 5.39 -14.33 12.97
N ASP A 4 5.46 -14.42 14.30
CA ASP A 4 4.48 -15.12 15.11
C ASP A 4 3.75 -14.12 16.04
N MET A 5 2.49 -13.86 15.72
CA MET A 5 1.61 -12.96 16.48
C MET A 5 1.05 -13.60 17.77
N SER A 6 1.28 -14.90 17.98
CA SER A 6 0.88 -15.62 19.20
C SER A 6 1.89 -15.48 20.34
N LYS A 7 3.14 -15.11 20.02
CA LYS A 7 4.18 -14.83 21.03
C LYS A 7 3.94 -13.47 21.70
N PRO A 8 4.27 -13.32 23.00
CA PRO A 8 4.11 -12.05 23.70
C PRO A 8 4.88 -10.94 22.98
N ALA A 9 4.18 -9.84 22.68
CA ALA A 9 4.70 -8.74 21.88
C ALA A 9 5.87 -8.06 22.59
N SER A 10 7.11 -8.30 22.13
CA SER A 10 8.29 -7.56 22.58
C SER A 10 8.74 -6.52 21.54
N GLY A 11 9.34 -5.42 22.00
CA GLY A 11 9.89 -4.38 21.11
C GLY A 11 8.86 -3.74 20.17
N VAL A 12 9.17 -3.72 18.86
CA VAL A 12 8.40 -3.05 17.80
C VAL A 12 6.94 -3.55 17.74
N MET A 13 6.70 -4.83 18.04
CA MET A 13 5.35 -5.44 18.13
C MET A 13 4.46 -4.80 19.21
N SER A 14 5.04 -4.38 20.34
CA SER A 14 4.29 -3.67 21.39
C SER A 14 3.88 -2.26 20.96
N LEU A 15 4.74 -1.59 20.17
CA LEU A 15 4.49 -0.29 19.56
C LEU A 15 3.37 -0.40 18.50
N LEU A 16 3.38 -1.44 17.66
CA LEU A 16 2.31 -1.70 16.71
C LEU A 16 0.98 -2.05 17.37
N LYS A 17 1.00 -2.80 18.47
CA LYS A 17 -0.21 -3.09 19.23
C LYS A 17 -0.84 -1.83 19.82
N LYS A 18 -0.01 -0.86 20.24
CA LYS A 18 -0.45 0.48 20.65
C LYS A 18 -0.97 1.32 19.47
N LEU A 19 -0.32 1.24 18.31
CA LEU A 19 -0.70 1.98 17.10
C LEU A 19 -1.93 1.43 16.38
N ARG A 20 -2.15 0.11 16.42
CA ARG A 20 -3.35 -0.58 15.90
C ARG A 20 -4.60 -0.30 16.75
N GLY A 21 -4.41 0.26 17.95
CA GLY A 21 -5.48 0.54 18.90
C GLY A 21 -5.77 -0.66 19.80
N SER A 22 -5.54 -0.47 21.09
CA SER A 22 -6.07 -1.33 22.14
C SER A 22 -7.28 -0.63 22.76
N LYS A 23 -8.48 -1.03 22.30
CA LYS A 23 -9.82 -0.72 22.86
C LYS A 23 -10.22 0.77 22.93
N ALA A 24 -11.46 1.00 22.47
CA ALA A 24 -12.25 2.24 22.42
C ALA A 24 -11.91 3.24 21.27
N PRO A 25 -12.90 3.65 20.46
CA PRO A 25 -12.73 4.69 19.45
C PRO A 25 -12.69 6.05 20.13
N SER A 26 -11.50 6.54 20.51
CA SER A 26 -11.35 7.96 20.82
C SER A 26 -11.24 8.74 19.51
N GLY A 27 -12.14 9.70 19.31
CA GLY A 27 -12.50 10.38 18.06
C GLY A 27 -11.42 11.21 17.33
N ALA A 28 -10.14 10.85 17.43
CA ALA A 28 -9.06 11.47 16.67
C ALA A 28 -8.76 10.70 15.37
N SER A 29 -9.71 10.78 14.43
CA SER A 29 -9.58 10.58 12.97
C SER A 29 -8.96 9.27 12.47
N GLY A 30 -9.80 8.36 11.97
CA GLY A 30 -9.38 7.20 11.17
C GLY A 30 -8.46 7.57 9.99
N GLN A 31 -8.55 8.81 9.47
CA GLN A 31 -7.63 9.35 8.46
C GLN A 31 -6.18 9.48 8.95
N LYS A 32 -5.93 9.94 10.18
CA LYS A 32 -4.57 10.00 10.76
C LYS A 32 -4.05 8.59 11.04
N GLN A 33 -4.91 7.68 11.48
CA GLN A 33 -4.55 6.27 11.65
C GLN A 33 -4.17 5.65 10.30
N MET A 34 -4.95 5.85 9.22
CA MET A 34 -4.57 5.38 7.88
C MET A 34 -3.29 6.01 7.36
N THR A 35 -3.11 7.32 7.57
CA THR A 35 -1.87 8.01 7.20
C THR A 35 -0.65 7.41 7.91
N MET A 36 -0.80 7.00 9.17
CA MET A 36 0.25 6.34 9.92
C MET A 36 0.50 4.91 9.42
N LEU A 37 -0.55 4.14 9.11
CA LEU A 37 -0.44 2.83 8.49
C LEU A 37 0.29 2.89 7.13
N ARG A 38 0.04 3.93 6.32
CA ARG A 38 0.75 4.18 5.05
C ARG A 38 2.24 4.50 5.23
N ARG A 39 2.65 5.07 6.37
CA ARG A 39 4.04 5.49 6.63
C ARG A 39 4.90 4.43 7.30
N LEU A 40 4.29 3.53 8.08
CA LEU A 40 4.98 2.44 8.79
C LEU A 40 5.90 1.59 7.88
N PRO A 41 5.47 1.11 6.70
CA PRO A 41 6.33 0.32 5.80
C PRO A 41 7.62 1.06 5.40
N LYS A 42 7.55 2.37 5.19
CA LYS A 42 8.70 3.19 4.78
C LYS A 42 9.76 3.26 5.88
N ILE A 43 9.33 3.38 7.14
CA ILE A 43 10.21 3.40 8.31
C ILE A 43 10.84 2.02 8.52
N LEU A 44 10.03 0.95 8.41
CA LEU A 44 10.48 -0.42 8.61
C LEU A 44 11.50 -0.89 7.55
N LYS A 45 11.63 -0.20 6.41
CA LYS A 45 12.65 -0.49 5.38
C LYS A 45 14.07 -0.56 5.97
N PHE A 46 14.36 0.27 6.96
CA PHE A 46 15.71 0.48 7.47
C PHE A 46 16.07 -0.38 8.68
N ILE A 47 15.14 -1.21 9.17
CA ILE A 47 15.35 -2.03 10.37
C ILE A 47 15.49 -3.50 9.94
N PRO A 48 16.60 -4.19 10.24
CA PRO A 48 16.78 -5.61 9.91
C PRO A 48 15.95 -6.52 10.82
N GLY A 49 15.86 -7.81 10.47
CA GLY A 49 15.21 -8.83 11.28
C GLY A 49 13.67 -8.83 11.18
N SER A 50 12.99 -9.09 12.29
CA SER A 50 11.51 -9.27 12.35
C SER A 50 10.70 -8.07 11.86
N ALA A 51 11.29 -6.86 11.86
CA ALA A 51 10.70 -5.67 11.27
C ALA A 51 10.45 -5.80 9.76
N GLN A 52 11.22 -6.62 9.04
CA GLN A 52 11.05 -6.86 7.60
C GLN A 52 9.85 -7.76 7.31
N ASP A 53 9.56 -8.73 8.17
CA ASP A 53 8.37 -9.55 8.05
C ASP A 53 7.11 -8.71 8.30
N LEU A 54 7.18 -7.78 9.24
CA LEU A 54 6.12 -6.82 9.47
C LEU A 54 5.94 -5.85 8.30
N ARG A 55 7.03 -5.35 7.72
CA ARG A 55 6.98 -4.57 6.48
C ARG A 55 6.30 -5.36 5.37
N ALA A 56 6.63 -6.65 5.23
CA ALA A 56 6.00 -7.52 4.25
C ALA A 56 4.49 -7.66 4.52
N TRP A 57 4.08 -7.90 5.77
CA TRP A 57 2.66 -7.94 6.15
C TRP A 57 1.92 -6.65 5.78
N PHE A 58 2.49 -5.48 6.08
CA PHE A 58 1.88 -4.20 5.71
C PHE A 58 1.84 -3.98 4.19
N LEU A 59 2.87 -4.40 3.45
CA LEU A 59 2.86 -4.28 1.99
C LEU A 59 1.77 -5.15 1.37
N THR A 60 1.65 -6.41 1.82
CA THR A 60 0.56 -7.30 1.41
C THR A 60 -0.81 -6.69 1.69
N MET A 61 -1.01 -6.11 2.87
CA MET A 61 -2.28 -5.45 3.20
C MET A 61 -2.54 -4.23 2.31
N GLN A 62 -1.52 -3.46 1.95
CA GLN A 62 -1.68 -2.31 1.03
C GLN A 62 -2.02 -2.74 -0.39
N TYR A 63 -1.37 -3.78 -0.94
CA TYR A 63 -1.77 -4.33 -2.24
C TYR A 63 -3.22 -4.80 -2.21
N TRP A 64 -3.60 -5.52 -1.16
CA TRP A 64 -4.96 -6.03 -0.99
C TRP A 64 -6.00 -4.92 -0.93
N LEU A 65 -5.75 -3.87 -0.13
CA LEU A 65 -6.65 -2.73 0.00
C LEU A 65 -6.73 -1.88 -1.28
N GLY A 66 -5.67 -1.85 -2.09
CA GLY A 66 -5.67 -1.19 -3.39
C GLY A 66 -6.53 -1.90 -4.43
N GLY A 67 -6.78 -3.21 -4.27
CA GLY A 67 -7.81 -3.99 -4.97
C GLY A 67 -7.73 -4.10 -6.49
N SER A 68 -6.78 -3.42 -7.14
CA SER A 68 -6.60 -3.44 -8.60
C SER A 68 -5.84 -4.68 -9.07
N ASP A 69 -6.05 -5.06 -10.34
CA ASP A 69 -5.34 -6.18 -10.97
C ASP A 69 -3.81 -6.01 -10.88
N ASP A 70 -3.32 -4.80 -11.16
CA ASP A 70 -1.90 -4.46 -11.05
C ASP A 70 -1.36 -4.69 -9.63
N ASN A 71 -2.14 -4.32 -8.59
CA ASN A 71 -1.74 -4.53 -7.20
C ASN A 71 -1.71 -6.01 -6.83
N ILE A 72 -2.68 -6.79 -7.30
CA ILE A 72 -2.73 -8.23 -7.03
C ILE A 72 -1.55 -8.95 -7.72
N GLU A 73 -1.23 -8.59 -8.97
CA GLU A 73 -0.07 -9.16 -9.68
C GLU A 73 1.24 -8.89 -8.91
N GLU A 74 1.47 -7.62 -8.54
CA GLU A 74 2.69 -7.22 -7.84
C GLU A 74 2.75 -7.78 -6.41
N MET A 75 1.59 -8.00 -5.76
CA MET A 75 1.50 -8.71 -4.48
C MET A 75 1.98 -10.16 -4.60
N VAL A 76 1.51 -10.88 -5.62
CA VAL A 76 1.91 -12.27 -5.86
C VAL A 76 3.40 -12.34 -6.16
N ARG A 77 3.91 -11.45 -7.03
CA ARG A 77 5.34 -11.32 -7.33
C ARG A 77 6.17 -11.05 -6.06
N PHE A 78 5.69 -10.15 -5.19
CA PHE A 78 6.33 -9.83 -3.91
C PHE A 78 6.38 -11.03 -2.97
N LEU A 79 5.28 -11.76 -2.81
CA LEU A 79 5.18 -12.91 -1.92
C LEU A 79 6.04 -14.08 -2.41
N ILE A 80 6.01 -14.38 -3.70
CA ILE A 80 6.85 -15.42 -4.32
C ILE A 80 8.31 -15.06 -4.12
N GLY A 81 8.73 -13.83 -4.47
CA GLY A 81 10.12 -13.40 -4.33
C GLY A 81 10.64 -13.43 -2.88
N ARG A 82 9.75 -13.30 -1.89
CA ARG A 82 10.11 -13.31 -0.47
C ARG A 82 10.09 -14.70 0.17
N TYR A 83 9.15 -15.56 -0.21
CA TYR A 83 8.85 -16.79 0.54
C TYR A 83 8.99 -18.07 -0.28
N ALA A 84 9.07 -18.00 -1.61
CA ALA A 84 9.32 -19.19 -2.42
C ALA A 84 10.81 -19.57 -2.35
N ASN A 85 11.09 -20.84 -2.06
CA ASN A 85 12.46 -21.37 -2.03
C ASN A 85 12.88 -21.93 -3.40
N ARG A 86 12.55 -21.20 -4.47
CA ARG A 86 12.77 -21.56 -5.87
C ARG A 86 13.39 -20.38 -6.60
N SER A 87 14.67 -20.50 -6.94
CA SER A 87 15.43 -19.43 -7.61
C SER A 87 14.90 -19.12 -9.01
N ASP A 88 14.29 -20.11 -9.68
CA ASP A 88 13.64 -19.97 -10.98
C ASP A 88 12.36 -19.11 -10.95
N TRP A 89 11.79 -18.87 -9.76
CA TRP A 89 10.57 -18.09 -9.59
C TRP A 89 10.82 -16.67 -9.08
N GLN A 90 12.08 -16.25 -8.98
CA GLN A 90 12.43 -14.88 -8.63
C GLN A 90 12.18 -13.96 -9.83
N MET A 91 10.92 -13.62 -10.06
CA MET A 91 10.45 -12.83 -11.21
C MET A 91 10.78 -11.33 -11.11
N GLY A 92 11.92 -10.96 -10.51
CA GLY A 92 12.35 -9.58 -10.33
C GLY A 92 11.74 -8.87 -9.11
N THR A 93 12.06 -7.58 -8.96
CA THR A 93 11.59 -6.76 -7.84
C THR A 93 10.15 -6.31 -8.06
N ALA A 94 9.24 -6.69 -7.16
CA ALA A 94 7.85 -6.24 -7.20
C ALA A 94 7.73 -4.71 -7.04
N LYS A 95 6.86 -4.09 -7.83
CA LYS A 95 6.56 -2.65 -7.75
C LYS A 95 5.72 -2.36 -6.51
N LEU A 96 5.85 -1.17 -5.93
CA LEU A 96 5.09 -0.79 -4.74
C LEU A 96 3.57 -0.73 -5.01
N PRO A 97 2.73 -0.95 -3.98
CA PRO A 97 1.28 -0.83 -4.11
C PRO A 97 0.87 0.56 -4.62
N VAL A 98 -0.03 0.59 -5.60
CA VAL A 98 -0.63 1.81 -6.16
C VAL A 98 -1.96 2.06 -5.45
N GLU A 99 -2.13 3.27 -4.90
CA GLU A 99 -3.38 3.68 -4.29
C GLU A 99 -4.24 4.41 -5.32
N TYR A 100 -5.42 3.86 -5.62
CA TYR A 100 -6.40 4.54 -6.47
C TYR A 100 -7.28 5.44 -5.60
N PRO A 101 -7.59 6.67 -6.04
CA PRO A 101 -8.45 7.57 -5.30
C PRO A 101 -9.90 7.07 -5.29
N ASP A 102 -10.62 7.32 -4.19
CA ASP A 102 -12.05 6.96 -4.07
C ASP A 102 -12.92 7.65 -5.13
N VAL A 103 -12.54 8.88 -5.53
CA VAL A 103 -13.17 9.65 -6.61
C VAL A 103 -12.07 10.22 -7.49
N GLY A 104 -12.18 10.00 -8.80
CA GLY A 104 -11.22 10.47 -9.79
C GLY A 104 -11.86 10.74 -11.15
N LEU A 105 -11.11 11.43 -12.00
CA LEU A 105 -11.43 11.74 -13.38
C LEU A 105 -10.74 10.70 -14.26
N TYR A 106 -11.50 10.05 -15.13
CA TYR A 106 -10.97 9.12 -16.13
C TYR A 106 -10.71 9.84 -17.44
N HIS A 107 -9.55 9.60 -18.06
CA HIS A 107 -9.28 10.01 -19.44
C HIS A 107 -8.28 9.05 -20.12
N PRO A 108 -8.62 8.47 -21.29
CA PRO A 108 -7.83 7.40 -21.91
C PRO A 108 -6.44 7.85 -22.38
N ALA A 109 -6.25 9.14 -22.67
CA ALA A 109 -4.95 9.69 -23.06
C ALA A 109 -4.00 9.96 -21.86
N LEU A 110 -4.45 9.77 -20.61
CA LEU A 110 -3.56 9.84 -19.46
C LEU A 110 -2.82 8.52 -19.27
N GLN A 111 -1.53 8.60 -18.92
CA GLN A 111 -0.69 7.43 -18.67
C GLN A 111 -1.28 6.50 -17.60
N GLN A 112 -1.76 7.07 -16.49
CA GLN A 112 -2.41 6.34 -15.39
C GLN A 112 -3.93 6.20 -15.58
N ARG A 113 -4.48 6.75 -16.68
CA ARG A 113 -5.92 6.84 -17.03
C ARG A 113 -6.85 7.52 -16.01
N ILE A 114 -6.45 7.64 -14.75
CA ILE A 114 -7.20 8.24 -13.65
C ILE A 114 -6.36 9.35 -13.00
N THR A 115 -6.97 10.51 -12.74
CA THR A 115 -6.37 11.62 -11.98
C THR A 115 -7.40 12.26 -11.06
N THR A 116 -6.99 12.88 -9.95
CA THR A 116 -7.86 13.71 -9.10
C THR A 116 -7.84 15.18 -9.49
N ARG A 117 -6.98 15.57 -10.44
CA ARG A 117 -6.77 16.97 -10.83
C ARG A 117 -7.30 17.22 -12.24
N VAL A 118 -8.27 18.13 -12.33
CA VAL A 118 -8.82 18.59 -13.63
C VAL A 118 -7.73 19.17 -14.54
N ALA A 119 -6.71 19.81 -13.96
CA ALA A 119 -5.61 20.40 -14.72
C ALA A 119 -4.75 19.38 -15.48
N ASP A 120 -4.76 18.12 -15.06
CA ASP A 120 -3.99 17.06 -15.72
C ASP A 120 -4.74 16.53 -16.96
N LEU A 121 -6.04 16.81 -17.11
CA LEU A 121 -6.82 16.39 -18.26
C LEU A 121 -6.35 17.11 -19.53
N PRO A 122 -6.24 16.38 -20.67
CA PRO A 122 -5.98 17.00 -21.96
C PRO A 122 -7.05 18.04 -22.28
N ARG A 123 -6.62 19.26 -22.59
CA ARG A 123 -7.53 20.34 -22.98
C ARG A 123 -7.66 20.36 -24.50
N PRO A 124 -8.87 20.43 -25.06
CA PRO A 124 -9.03 20.67 -26.48
C PRO A 124 -8.45 22.05 -26.84
N THR A 125 -7.69 22.11 -27.93
CA THR A 125 -7.04 23.35 -28.41
C THR A 125 -8.05 24.47 -28.73
N THR A 126 -9.29 24.08 -29.08
CA THR A 126 -10.37 25.02 -29.41
C THR A 126 -11.66 24.57 -28.70
N PRO A 127 -11.88 24.97 -27.43
CA PRO A 127 -13.09 24.61 -26.70
C PRO A 127 -14.30 25.32 -27.31
N LYS A 128 -15.22 24.56 -27.91
CA LYS A 128 -16.56 25.06 -28.28
C LYS A 128 -17.55 24.62 -27.21
N GLY A 129 -17.95 25.55 -26.35
CA GLY A 129 -19.02 25.34 -25.38
C GLY A 129 -20.36 25.78 -25.98
N THR A 130 -21.41 25.01 -25.74
CA THR A 130 -22.79 25.42 -26.01
C THR A 130 -23.45 25.67 -24.66
N VAL A 131 -24.19 26.79 -24.54
CA VAL A 131 -25.00 27.11 -23.34
C VAL A 131 -26.31 26.34 -23.39
#